data_AF-A0AB39K7G4-F1
#
_entry.id   AF-A0AB39K7G4-F1
#
_cell.length_a   1.000
_cell.length_b   1.000
_cell.length_c   1.000
_cell.angle_alpha   90.00
_cell.angle_beta   90.00
_cell.angle_gamma   90.00
#
_symmetry.space_group_name_H-M   'P 1'
#
loop_
_entity.id
_entity.type
_entity.pdbx_description
1 polymer ?
#
loop_
_entity_poly.entity_id
_entity_poly.type
_entity_poly.pdbx_seq_one_letter_code
_entity_poly.pdbx_strand_id
1 'polypeptide(L)'
;MRKLSIACLMGVVMLSMSGCSVFMAGNQPSKKNLNVLNPGSSRNYVIAELGAPVLSEYRDGTRVEIYTFQQGYPKWAKVSRAFGHGIADVASFGLWEVFGTPTEAYFSGKETSYEVMYGQDDLVKSFKLIDFDQAFPKAKVQ
;
A
#
# COMPACT_ATOMS: atom_id res chain seq x y z
N MET A 1 -13.53 -40.22 -25.67
CA MET A 1 -12.20 -39.95 -25.07
C MET A 1 -11.66 -38.57 -25.45
N ARG A 2 -11.45 -38.22 -26.73
CA ARG A 2 -10.91 -36.90 -27.16
C ARG A 2 -11.62 -35.66 -26.58
N LYS A 3 -12.96 -35.64 -26.53
CA LYS A 3 -13.74 -34.53 -25.96
C LYS A 3 -13.61 -34.41 -24.43
N LEU A 4 -13.46 -35.54 -23.74
CA LEU A 4 -13.26 -35.60 -22.28
C LEU A 4 -11.84 -35.11 -21.92
N SER A 5 -10.84 -35.47 -22.72
CA SER A 5 -9.47 -34.98 -22.58
C SER A 5 -9.35 -33.48 -22.79
N ILE A 6 -10.05 -32.91 -23.79
CA ILE A 6 -10.07 -31.45 -24.03
C ILE A 6 -10.75 -30.70 -22.88
N ALA A 7 -11.86 -31.23 -22.34
CA ALA A 7 -12.54 -30.64 -21.20
C ALA A 7 -11.68 -30.66 -19.92
N CYS A 8 -10.99 -31.76 -19.64
CA CYS A 8 -10.01 -31.83 -18.56
C CYS A 8 -8.86 -30.83 -18.75
N LEU A 9 -8.32 -30.70 -19.97
CA LEU A 9 -7.23 -29.77 -20.27
C LEU A 9 -7.68 -28.31 -20.06
N MET A 10 -8.88 -27.94 -20.51
CA MET A 10 -9.46 -26.61 -20.24
C MET A 10 -9.67 -26.36 -18.75
N GLY A 11 -10.19 -27.34 -18.01
CA GLY A 11 -10.39 -27.21 -16.56
C GLY A 11 -9.08 -26.97 -15.81
N VAL A 12 -8.03 -27.72 -16.16
CA VAL A 12 -6.68 -27.54 -15.57
C VAL A 12 -6.09 -26.16 -15.89
N VAL A 13 -6.29 -25.66 -17.11
CA VAL A 13 -5.85 -24.32 -17.51
C VAL A 13 -6.60 -23.23 -16.73
N MET A 14 -7.92 -23.34 -16.57
CA MET A 14 -8.71 -22.37 -15.78
C MET A 14 -8.29 -22.34 -14.30
N LEU A 15 -8.03 -23.49 -13.70
CA LEU A 15 -7.51 -23.62 -12.33
C LEU A 15 -6.08 -23.05 -12.16
N SER A 16 -5.30 -22.96 -13.23
CA SER A 16 -3.94 -22.39 -13.17
C SER A 16 -3.91 -20.86 -13.19
N MET A 17 -5.03 -20.20 -13.51
CA MET A 17 -5.15 -18.74 -13.56
C MET A 17 -5.94 -18.15 -12.38
N SER A 18 -6.56 -18.98 -11.53
CA SER A 18 -7.28 -18.56 -10.34
C SER A 18 -6.35 -18.11 -9.20
N GLY A 19 -6.76 -17.11 -8.43
CA GLY A 19 -6.08 -16.68 -7.20
C GLY A 19 -5.06 -15.55 -7.34
N CYS A 20 -4.89 -14.95 -8.52
CA CYS A 20 -4.03 -13.77 -8.70
C CYS A 20 -4.49 -12.61 -7.79
N SER A 21 -5.78 -12.31 -7.78
CA SER A 21 -6.35 -11.26 -6.94
C SER A 21 -6.22 -11.55 -5.44
N VAL A 22 -6.31 -12.82 -5.04
CA VAL A 22 -6.07 -13.27 -3.66
C VAL A 22 -4.63 -12.98 -3.23
N PHE A 23 -3.67 -13.39 -4.07
CA PHE A 23 -2.25 -13.17 -3.81
C PHE A 23 -1.91 -11.68 -3.75
N MET A 24 -2.43 -10.89 -4.69
CA MET A 24 -2.20 -9.45 -4.74
C MET A 24 -2.77 -8.74 -3.51
N ALA A 25 -4.02 -9.04 -3.13
CA ALA A 25 -4.66 -8.48 -1.94
C ALA A 25 -3.87 -8.77 -0.66
N GLY A 26 -3.31 -9.99 -0.53
CA GLY A 26 -2.47 -10.37 0.60
C GLY A 26 -1.12 -9.65 0.65
N ASN A 27 -0.51 -9.41 -0.51
CA ASN A 27 0.81 -8.79 -0.66
C ASN A 27 0.78 -7.26 -0.76
N GLN A 28 -0.39 -6.63 -0.67
CA GLN A 28 -0.46 -5.18 -0.65
C GLN A 28 0.38 -4.57 0.50
N PRO A 29 0.89 -3.33 0.30
CA PRO A 29 1.62 -2.62 1.33
C PRO A 29 0.87 -2.63 2.66
N SER A 30 1.62 -2.83 3.75
CA SER A 30 1.05 -2.82 5.10
C SER A 30 0.91 -1.40 5.61
N LYS A 31 -0.12 -1.14 6.41
CA LYS A 31 -0.30 0.13 7.10
C LYS A 31 0.90 0.41 8.00
N LYS A 32 1.55 1.56 7.78
CA LYS A 32 2.69 2.04 8.57
C LYS A 32 2.25 2.61 9.92
N ASN A 33 3.07 2.42 10.93
CA ASN A 33 2.84 2.95 12.27
C ASN A 33 3.27 4.42 12.38
N LEU A 34 2.30 5.33 12.31
CA LEU A 34 2.57 6.77 12.39
C LEU A 34 2.95 7.27 13.79
N ASN A 35 2.84 6.44 14.83
CA ASN A 35 3.23 6.84 16.18
C ASN A 35 4.72 7.13 16.31
N VAL A 36 5.56 6.63 15.38
CA VAL A 36 6.98 6.97 15.31
C VAL A 36 7.22 8.46 15.04
N LEU A 37 6.21 9.18 14.53
CA LEU A 37 6.26 10.62 14.30
C LEU A 37 5.92 11.43 15.54
N ASN A 38 5.50 10.81 16.65
CA ASN A 38 5.15 11.56 17.85
C ASN A 38 6.39 12.24 18.45
N PRO A 39 6.26 13.46 19.00
CA PRO A 39 7.37 14.17 19.62
C PRO A 39 8.12 13.30 20.65
N GLY A 40 9.45 13.38 20.64
CA GLY A 40 10.34 12.58 21.49
C GLY A 40 10.74 11.22 20.89
N SER A 41 10.15 10.80 19.77
CA SER A 41 10.58 9.58 19.08
C SER A 41 11.95 9.78 18.42
N SER A 42 12.82 8.76 18.47
CA SER A 42 14.12 8.83 17.79
C SER A 42 13.97 8.80 16.27
N ARG A 43 14.77 9.61 15.56
CA ARG A 43 14.91 9.56 14.10
C ARG A 43 15.14 8.14 13.56
N ASN A 44 15.88 7.31 14.28
CA ASN A 44 16.14 5.94 13.84
C ASN A 44 14.86 5.08 13.78
N TYR A 45 13.90 5.33 14.68
CA TYR A 45 12.60 4.64 14.63
C TYR A 45 11.74 5.13 13.48
N VAL A 46 11.80 6.43 13.16
CA VAL A 46 11.13 6.99 11.97
C VAL A 46 11.66 6.32 10.71
N ILE A 47 12.99 6.24 10.55
CA ILE A 47 13.62 5.63 9.38
C ILE A 47 13.33 4.13 9.30
N ALA A 48 13.37 3.41 10.43
CA ALA A 48 13.08 1.99 10.45
C ALA A 48 11.64 1.67 10.00
N GLU A 49 10.68 2.52 10.36
CA GLU A 49 9.27 2.32 10.02
C GLU A 49 8.91 2.88 8.63
N LEU A 50 9.36 4.09 8.29
CA LEU A 50 8.95 4.82 7.09
C LEU A 50 9.92 4.68 5.91
N GLY A 51 11.16 4.24 6.15
CA GLY A 51 12.24 4.21 5.17
C GLY A 51 13.14 5.45 5.24
N ALA A 52 14.11 5.53 4.32
CA ALA A 52 14.97 6.71 4.22
C ALA A 52 14.16 7.93 3.76
N PRO A 53 14.48 9.14 4.27
CA PRO A 53 13.82 10.36 3.81
C PRO A 53 14.15 10.63 2.34
N VAL A 54 13.17 11.15 1.60
CA VAL A 54 13.35 11.58 0.20
C VAL A 54 14.11 12.92 0.10
N LEU A 55 14.03 13.72 1.17
CA LEU A 55 14.78 14.97 1.34
C LEU A 55 15.21 15.09 2.80
N SER A 56 16.45 15.54 3.01
CA SER A 56 16.96 15.91 4.33
C SER A 56 17.74 17.21 4.22
N GLU A 57 17.28 18.24 4.91
CA GLU A 57 17.92 19.56 4.91
C GLU A 57 18.02 20.14 6.33
N TYR A 58 18.82 21.19 6.48
CA TYR A 58 18.88 21.99 7.70
C TYR A 58 18.27 23.36 7.42
N ARG A 59 17.23 23.72 8.18
CA ARG A 59 16.56 25.02 8.12
C ARG A 59 16.68 25.67 9.51
N ASP A 60 17.35 26.83 9.57
CA ASP A 60 17.57 27.58 10.81
C ASP A 60 18.18 26.72 11.95
N GLY A 61 19.16 25.88 11.61
CA GLY A 61 19.84 24.98 12.57
C GLY A 61 19.00 23.79 13.03
N THR A 62 17.78 23.62 12.48
CA THR A 62 16.90 22.48 12.75
C THR A 62 16.94 21.53 11.56
N ARG A 63 17.07 20.22 11.80
CA ARG A 63 16.99 19.24 10.70
C ARG A 63 15.53 19.03 10.31
N VAL A 64 15.24 19.17 9.02
CA VAL A 64 13.92 18.97 8.43
C VAL A 64 14.04 17.88 7.37
N GLU A 65 13.21 16.85 7.48
CA GLU A 65 13.23 15.73 6.56
C GLU A 65 11.83 15.43 6.03
N ILE A 66 11.74 15.06 4.76
CA ILE A 66 10.50 14.64 4.12
C ILE A 66 10.53 13.12 3.94
N TYR A 67 9.50 12.45 4.43
CA TYR A 67 9.30 11.01 4.28
C TYR A 67 8.10 10.77 3.38
N THR A 68 8.32 10.11 2.25
CA THR A 68 7.26 9.68 1.33
C THR A 68 7.20 8.17 1.31
N PHE A 69 6.03 7.61 1.59
CA PHE A 69 5.82 6.16 1.63
C PHE A 69 4.39 5.81 1.23
N GLN A 70 4.18 4.57 0.83
CA GLN A 70 2.84 4.02 0.62
C GLN A 70 2.18 3.70 1.96
N GLN A 71 1.13 4.45 2.30
CA GLN A 71 0.29 4.14 3.44
C GLN A 71 -0.67 3.02 3.05
N GLY A 72 -0.29 1.80 3.41
CA GLY A 72 -0.98 0.58 3.05
C GLY A 72 -2.16 0.21 3.95
N TYR A 73 -2.56 -1.05 3.88
CA TYR A 73 -3.74 -1.58 4.58
C TYR A 73 -3.39 -2.30 5.88
N PRO A 74 -4.26 -2.23 6.91
CA PRO A 74 -4.08 -3.04 8.10
C PRO A 74 -4.21 -4.53 7.76
N LYS A 75 -3.53 -5.39 8.53
CA LYS A 75 -3.48 -6.84 8.27
C LYS A 75 -4.87 -7.46 8.08
N TRP A 76 -5.84 -7.09 8.92
CA TRP A 76 -7.20 -7.61 8.84
C TRP A 76 -7.89 -7.28 7.52
N ALA A 77 -7.68 -6.08 6.97
CA ALA A 77 -8.29 -5.65 5.71
C ALA A 77 -7.71 -6.41 4.52
N LYS A 78 -6.40 -6.70 4.55
CA LYS A 78 -5.74 -7.53 3.53
C LYS A 78 -6.29 -8.96 3.55
N VAL A 79 -6.42 -9.53 4.75
CA VAL A 79 -6.97 -10.89 4.93
C VAL A 79 -8.43 -10.96 4.49
N SER A 80 -9.27 -10.00 4.88
CA SER A 80 -10.69 -10.02 4.48
C SER A 80 -10.87 -9.88 2.98
N ARG A 81 -10.05 -9.05 2.33
CA ARG A 81 -10.06 -8.91 0.87
C ARG A 81 -9.58 -10.18 0.19
N ALA A 82 -8.43 -10.73 0.59
CA ALA A 82 -7.92 -11.98 0.04
C ALA A 82 -8.95 -13.13 0.17
N PHE A 83 -9.63 -13.22 1.32
CA PHE A 83 -10.71 -14.17 1.54
C PHE A 83 -11.92 -13.93 0.63
N GLY A 84 -12.36 -12.67 0.50
CA GLY A 84 -13.45 -12.29 -0.40
C GLY A 84 -13.15 -12.60 -1.87
N HIS A 85 -11.93 -12.30 -2.33
CA HIS A 85 -11.45 -12.69 -3.66
C HIS A 85 -11.48 -14.20 -3.84
N GLY A 86 -11.01 -14.98 -2.86
CA GLY A 86 -11.00 -16.43 -2.94
C GLY A 86 -12.40 -17.05 -3.03
N ILE A 87 -13.36 -16.54 -2.25
CA ILE A 87 -14.77 -16.96 -2.34
C ILE A 87 -15.33 -16.65 -3.72
N ALA A 88 -15.13 -15.42 -4.20
CA ALA A 88 -15.66 -14.99 -5.49
C ALA A 88 -15.06 -15.79 -6.65
N ASP A 89 -13.77 -16.13 -6.55
CA ASP A 89 -13.07 -16.93 -7.55
C ASP A 89 -13.63 -18.36 -7.62
N VAL A 90 -13.84 -19.01 -6.46
CA VAL A 90 -14.48 -20.34 -6.42
C VAL A 90 -15.93 -20.29 -6.90
N ALA A 91 -16.71 -19.31 -6.45
CA ALA A 91 -18.13 -19.18 -6.82
C ALA A 91 -18.34 -18.90 -8.32
N SER A 92 -17.36 -18.27 -8.96
CA SER A 92 -17.39 -17.93 -10.39
C SER A 92 -16.58 -18.88 -11.26
N PHE A 93 -16.07 -19.99 -10.71
CA PHE A 93 -15.18 -20.94 -11.39
C PHE A 93 -13.95 -20.28 -12.05
N GLY A 94 -13.33 -19.29 -11.39
CA GLY A 94 -12.15 -18.60 -11.91
C GLY A 94 -12.43 -17.32 -12.70
N LEU A 95 -13.70 -17.03 -13.02
CA LEU A 95 -14.05 -15.87 -13.85
C LEU A 95 -13.90 -14.54 -13.12
N TRP A 96 -13.87 -14.55 -11.79
CA TRP A 96 -13.71 -13.36 -10.95
C TRP A 96 -12.40 -12.61 -11.26
N GLU A 97 -11.34 -13.33 -11.63
CA GLU A 97 -10.04 -12.73 -11.90
C GLU A 97 -10.06 -11.67 -13.02
N VAL A 98 -11.04 -11.70 -13.93
CA VAL A 98 -11.26 -10.66 -14.95
C VAL A 98 -11.50 -9.28 -14.32
N PHE A 99 -12.09 -9.22 -13.14
CA PHE A 99 -12.37 -7.98 -12.41
C PHE A 99 -11.47 -7.83 -11.18
N GLY A 100 -11.22 -8.91 -10.44
CA GLY A 100 -10.46 -8.92 -9.20
C GLY A 100 -9.00 -8.50 -9.40
N THR A 101 -8.31 -9.07 -10.40
CA THR A 101 -6.89 -8.76 -10.63
C THR A 101 -6.67 -7.29 -11.03
N PRO A 102 -7.41 -6.70 -11.99
CA PRO A 102 -7.29 -5.28 -12.31
C PRO A 102 -7.61 -4.37 -11.12
N THR A 103 -8.61 -4.73 -10.32
CA THR A 103 -8.97 -4.00 -9.10
C THR A 103 -7.77 -3.94 -8.14
N GLU A 104 -7.19 -5.09 -7.83
CA GLU A 104 -6.05 -5.17 -6.90
C GLU A 104 -4.76 -4.57 -7.47
N ALA A 105 -4.57 -4.55 -8.79
CA ALA A 105 -3.46 -3.85 -9.44
C ALA A 105 -3.53 -2.33 -9.28
N TYR A 106 -4.75 -1.77 -9.29
CA TYR A 106 -4.96 -0.34 -9.13
C TYR A 106 -4.83 0.10 -7.66
N PHE A 107 -5.32 -0.71 -6.72
CA PHE A 107 -5.29 -0.39 -5.30
C PHE A 107 -3.96 -0.81 -4.65
N SER A 108 -3.11 0.15 -4.28
CA SER A 108 -1.83 -0.11 -3.59
C SER A 108 -1.65 0.67 -2.27
N GLY A 109 -2.74 1.27 -1.76
CA GLY A 109 -2.71 2.21 -0.66
C GLY A 109 -2.66 3.66 -1.15
N LYS A 110 -2.39 4.60 -0.24
CA LYS A 110 -2.26 6.03 -0.57
C LYS A 110 -0.81 6.47 -0.38
N GLU A 111 -0.20 7.03 -1.41
CA GLU A 111 1.09 7.68 -1.28
C GLU A 111 0.93 8.89 -0.33
N THR A 112 1.71 8.89 0.74
CA THR A 112 1.59 9.86 1.83
C THR A 112 2.95 10.44 2.12
N SER A 113 3.02 11.77 2.30
CA SER A 113 4.26 12.47 2.60
C SER A 113 4.15 13.24 3.91
N TYR A 114 5.17 13.14 4.76
CA TYR A 114 5.27 13.87 6.02
C TYR A 114 6.55 14.69 6.04
N GLU A 115 6.44 15.96 6.42
CA GLU A 115 7.57 16.77 6.85
C GLU A 115 7.79 16.55 8.35
N VAL A 116 9.01 16.20 8.75
CA VAL A 116 9.39 15.90 10.13
C VAL A 116 10.55 16.80 10.51
N MET A 117 10.41 17.52 11.63
CA MET A 117 11.44 18.37 12.18
C MET A 117 12.06 17.71 13.40
N TYR A 118 13.39 17.67 13.44
CA TYR A 118 14.16 17.07 14.52
C TYR A 118 14.87 18.13 15.36
N GLY A 119 14.95 17.89 16.67
CA GLY A 119 15.80 18.64 17.58
C GLY A 119 17.29 18.35 17.37
N GLN A 120 18.15 19.03 18.11
CA GLN A 120 19.60 18.76 18.10
C GLN A 120 19.95 17.39 18.70
N ASP A 121 19.02 16.79 19.43
CA ASP A 121 19.07 15.46 20.03
C ASP A 121 18.63 14.34 19.09
N ASP A 122 18.38 14.65 17.81
CA ASP A 122 17.83 13.73 16.79
C ASP A 122 16.47 13.11 17.22
N LEU A 123 15.73 13.79 18.09
CA LEU A 123 14.36 13.43 18.45
C LEU A 123 13.36 14.24 17.64
N VAL A 124 12.23 13.62 17.32
CA VAL A 124 11.13 14.31 16.63
C VAL A 124 10.64 15.45 17.52
N LYS A 125 10.63 16.66 16.96
CA LYS A 125 10.08 17.86 17.60
C LYS A 125 8.64 18.11 17.15
N SER A 126 8.41 17.97 15.85
CA SER A 126 7.09 18.16 15.23
C SER A 126 7.02 17.47 13.86
N PHE A 127 5.81 17.18 13.40
CA PHE A 127 5.58 16.64 12.07
C PHE A 127 4.32 17.27 11.44
N LYS A 128 4.28 17.32 10.12
CA LYS A 128 3.16 17.85 9.34
C LYS A 128 2.88 16.96 8.14
N LEU A 129 1.61 16.64 7.92
CA LEU A 129 1.18 15.98 6.68
C LEU A 129 1.32 16.96 5.50
N ILE A 130 2.02 16.52 4.46
CA ILE A 130 2.08 17.21 3.18
C ILE A 130 0.91 16.70 2.35
N ASP A 131 -0.15 17.49 2.26
CA ASP A 131 -1.30 17.20 1.42
C ASP A 131 -1.14 17.89 0.07
N PHE A 132 -0.72 17.12 -0.95
CA PHE A 132 -0.55 17.63 -2.30
C PHE A 132 -1.87 18.03 -2.97
N ASP A 133 -3.00 17.42 -2.58
CA ASP A 133 -4.31 17.81 -3.12
C ASP A 133 -4.73 19.20 -2.60
N GLN A 134 -4.28 19.59 -1.40
CA GLN A 134 -4.45 20.95 -0.90
C GLN A 134 -3.44 21.94 -1.47
N ALA A 135 -2.19 21.51 -1.68
CA ALA A 135 -1.14 22.38 -2.23
C ALA A 135 -1.36 22.68 -3.72
N PHE A 136 -1.91 21.72 -4.47
CA PHE A 136 -2.21 21.84 -5.89
C PHE A 136 -3.63 21.33 -6.16
N PRO A 137 -4.66 22.13 -5.84
CA PRO A 137 -6.04 21.74 -6.09
C PRO A 137 -6.20 21.41 -7.57
N LYS A 138 -6.66 20.19 -7.87
CA LYS A 138 -6.87 19.77 -9.27
C LYS A 138 -7.79 20.80 -9.93
N ALA A 139 -7.29 21.44 -10.99
CA ALA A 139 -8.13 22.27 -11.84
C ALA A 139 -9.33 21.42 -12.24
N LYS A 140 -10.54 21.91 -11.98
CA LYS A 140 -11.77 21.22 -12.37
C LYS A 140 -11.71 21.02 -13.87
N VAL A 141 -11.52 19.78 -14.32
CA VAL A 141 -11.75 19.41 -15.71
C VAL A 141 -13.26 19.55 -15.90
N GLN A 142 -13.66 20.60 -16.62
CA GLN A 142 -15.04 20.85 -17.05
C GLN A 142 -15.43 19.86 -18.14
#